data_AF-A0A949K7T3-F1
#
_entry.id   AF-A0A949K7T3-F1
#
_cell.length_a   1.000
_cell.length_b   1.000
_cell.length_c   1.000
_cell.angle_alpha   90.00
_cell.angle_beta   90.00
_cell.angle_gamma   90.00
#
_symmetry.space_group_name_H-M   'P 1'
#
loop_
_entity.id
_entity.type
_entity.pdbx_description
1 polymer ?
#
loop_
_entity_poly.entity_id
_entity_poly.type
_entity_poly.pdbx_seq_one_letter_code
_entity_poly.pdbx_strand_id
1 'polypeptide(L)'
;IGEEKWLKLSDAFIHGNEQSKMELQVQILNINNGHNSQLMERCPVLKEYAVLVGKVKSYRGEMNFEGAVKRAVDECIEEGILREFLMTRRAEVMNSILT
;
A
#
# COMPACT_ATOMS: atom_id res chain seq x y z
N ILE A 1 6.05 11.83 0.72
CA ILE A 1 6.84 10.83 -0.06
C ILE A 1 6.72 11.27 -1.52
N GLY A 2 7.82 11.32 -2.27
CA GLY A 2 7.79 11.67 -3.70
C GLY A 2 7.16 10.57 -4.56
N GLU A 3 7.23 10.68 -5.87
CA GLU A 3 6.74 9.65 -6.80
C GLU A 3 7.58 8.37 -6.76
N GLU A 4 8.89 8.52 -6.58
CA GLU A 4 9.82 7.40 -6.60
C GLU A 4 11.01 7.64 -5.65
N LYS A 5 11.71 6.55 -5.31
CA LYS A 5 12.95 6.58 -4.54
C LYS A 5 13.86 5.44 -4.97
N TRP A 6 15.14 5.73 -5.19
CA TRP A 6 16.17 4.72 -5.36
C TRP A 6 16.81 4.38 -4.02
N LEU A 7 16.93 3.09 -3.71
CA LEU A 7 17.64 2.59 -2.54
C LEU A 7 18.80 1.69 -2.98
N LYS A 8 19.90 1.76 -2.24
CA LYS A 8 21.00 0.81 -2.37
C LYS A 8 20.89 -0.23 -1.28
N LEU A 9 21.16 -1.49 -1.61
CA LEU A 9 21.16 -2.56 -0.62
C LEU A 9 22.25 -2.32 0.43
N SER A 10 23.39 -1.77 0.02
CA SER A 10 24.49 -1.44 0.92
C SER A 10 24.14 -0.41 2.00
N ASP A 11 23.14 0.46 1.78
CA ASP A 11 22.66 1.41 2.80
C ASP A 11 22.05 0.68 4.02
N ALA A 12 21.67 -0.60 3.87
CA ALA A 12 21.17 -1.44 4.95
C ALA A 12 22.29 -2.24 5.66
N PHE A 13 23.53 -2.19 5.18
CA PHE A 13 24.66 -2.92 5.77
C PHE A 13 25.42 -2.08 6.78
N ILE A 14 25.77 -2.68 7.92
CA ILE A 14 26.53 -1.99 9.00
C ILE A 14 27.87 -1.42 8.49
N HIS A 15 28.51 -2.09 7.54
CA HIS A 15 29.81 -1.71 6.97
C HIS A 15 29.73 -1.23 5.51
N GLY A 16 28.53 -0.86 5.04
CA GLY A 16 28.33 -0.44 3.64
C GLY A 16 28.78 -1.51 2.64
N ASN A 17 29.37 -1.09 1.51
CA ASN A 17 29.75 -1.97 0.40
C ASN A 17 31.27 -2.26 0.31
N GLU A 18 32.06 -1.94 1.33
CA GLU A 18 33.53 -1.90 1.23
C GLU A 18 34.19 -3.23 0.83
N GLN A 19 33.62 -4.36 1.23
CA GLN A 19 34.16 -5.70 0.95
C GLN A 19 33.48 -6.41 -0.23
N SER A 20 32.44 -5.82 -0.81
CA SER A 20 31.66 -6.43 -1.88
C SER A 20 31.99 -5.78 -3.23
N LYS A 21 32.05 -6.61 -4.27
CA LYS A 21 32.32 -6.19 -5.65
C LYS A 21 31.05 -5.88 -6.45
N MET A 22 29.89 -5.98 -5.82
CA MET A 22 28.58 -5.76 -6.44
C MET A 22 27.74 -4.81 -5.59
N GLU A 23 26.87 -4.06 -6.25
CA GLU A 23 25.87 -3.20 -5.62
C GLU A 23 24.51 -3.52 -6.23
N LEU A 24 23.48 -3.63 -5.38
CA LEU A 24 22.10 -3.78 -5.81
C LEU A 24 21.36 -2.47 -5.55
N GLN A 25 20.75 -1.92 -6.59
CA GLN A 25 19.87 -0.77 -6.46
C GLN A 25 18.44 -1.16 -6.81
N VAL A 26 17.49 -0.66 -6.05
CA VAL A 26 16.06 -0.86 -6.30
C VAL A 26 15.36 0.48 -6.45
N GLN A 27 14.47 0.57 -7.43
CA GLN A 27 13.53 1.67 -7.57
C GLN A 27 12.24 1.32 -6.83
N ILE A 28 11.85 2.18 -5.90
CA ILE A 28 10.58 2.09 -5.18
C ILE A 28 9.63 3.13 -5.76
N LEU A 29 8.44 2.70 -6.13
CA LEU A 29 7.36 3.56 -6.61
C LEU A 29 6.35 3.81 -5.50
N ASN A 30 5.89 5.06 -5.37
CA ASN A 30 4.86 5.44 -4.42
C ASN A 30 3.46 5.10 -4.95
N ILE A 31 2.88 4.04 -4.40
CA ILE A 31 1.54 3.60 -4.78
C ILE A 31 0.42 4.18 -3.89
N ASN A 32 0.69 5.18 -3.06
CA ASN A 32 -0.37 5.81 -2.28
C ASN A 32 -1.37 6.52 -3.21
N ASN A 33 -2.63 6.64 -2.77
CA ASN A 33 -3.66 7.31 -3.57
C ASN A 33 -3.22 8.72 -3.98
N GLY A 34 -3.39 9.07 -5.26
CA GLY A 34 -2.93 10.34 -5.83
C GLY A 34 -1.50 10.35 -6.38
N HIS A 35 -0.76 9.24 -6.30
CA HIS A 35 0.59 9.10 -6.84
C HIS A 35 0.67 8.10 -7.99
N ASN A 36 1.76 8.17 -8.75
CA ASN A 36 2.11 7.35 -9.91
C ASN A 36 0.93 7.17 -10.87
N SER A 37 0.34 8.27 -11.33
CA SER A 37 -0.90 8.27 -12.13
C SER A 37 -0.86 7.33 -13.34
N GLN A 38 0.23 7.32 -14.10
CA GLN A 38 0.39 6.42 -15.24
C GLN A 38 0.38 4.93 -14.85
N LEU A 39 1.00 4.57 -13.72
CA LEU A 39 0.97 3.20 -13.20
C LEU A 39 -0.45 2.84 -12.76
N MET A 40 -1.12 3.76 -12.05
CA MET A 40 -2.48 3.57 -11.55
C MET A 40 -3.52 3.47 -12.67
N GLU A 41 -3.33 4.19 -13.77
CA GLU A 41 -4.17 4.07 -14.97
C GLU A 41 -4.00 2.71 -15.66
N ARG A 42 -2.78 2.17 -15.66
CA ARG A 42 -2.49 0.84 -16.24
C ARG A 42 -2.94 -0.32 -15.34
N CYS A 43 -3.10 -0.08 -14.03
CA CYS A 43 -3.51 -1.10 -13.07
C CYS A 43 -4.67 -0.60 -12.18
N PRO A 44 -5.92 -0.69 -12.66
CA PRO A 44 -7.09 -0.22 -11.90
C PRO A 44 -7.26 -0.88 -10.53
N VAL A 45 -6.95 -2.18 -10.42
CA VAL A 45 -7.01 -2.92 -9.15
C VAL A 45 -6.02 -2.34 -8.13
N LEU A 46 -4.80 -1.99 -8.54
CA LEU A 46 -3.81 -1.37 -7.66
C LEU A 46 -4.25 0.04 -7.23
N LYS A 47 -4.87 0.79 -8.13
CA LYS A 47 -5.47 2.10 -7.82
C LYS A 47 -6.57 1.98 -6.77
N GLU A 48 -7.49 1.04 -6.92
CA GLU A 48 -8.55 0.78 -5.96
C GLU A 48 -8.02 0.33 -4.60
N TYR A 49 -6.99 -0.52 -4.59
CA TYR A 49 -6.26 -0.89 -3.37
C TYR A 49 -5.64 0.32 -2.67
N ALA A 50 -5.01 1.23 -3.43
CA ALA A 50 -4.43 2.46 -2.87
C ALA A 50 -5.50 3.35 -2.21
N VAL A 51 -6.73 3.38 -2.75
CA VAL A 51 -7.86 4.08 -2.15
C VAL A 51 -8.28 3.43 -0.83
N LEU A 52 -8.41 2.10 -0.79
CA LEU A 52 -8.74 1.36 0.44
C LEU A 52 -7.72 1.67 1.56
N VAL A 53 -6.43 1.54 1.27
CA VAL A 53 -5.36 1.85 2.25
C VAL A 53 -5.40 3.32 2.67
N GLY A 54 -5.73 4.23 1.74
CA GLY A 54 -5.93 5.65 2.03
C GLY A 54 -7.05 5.89 3.05
N LYS A 55 -8.21 5.27 2.87
CA LYS A 55 -9.35 5.35 3.81
C LYS A 55 -9.01 4.76 5.18
N VAL A 56 -8.34 3.61 5.23
CA VAL A 56 -7.89 3.02 6.51
C VAL A 56 -6.99 4.00 7.27
N LYS A 57 -6.06 4.67 6.57
CA LYS A 57 -5.15 5.66 7.17
C LYS A 57 -5.89 6.91 7.65
N SER A 58 -6.90 7.41 6.94
CA SER A 58 -7.67 8.56 7.40
C SER A 58 -8.47 8.25 8.66
N TYR A 59 -9.11 7.07 8.73
CA TYR A 59 -9.93 6.70 9.89
C TYR A 59 -9.11 6.34 11.14
N ARG A 60 -7.84 5.95 11.00
CA ARG A 60 -6.93 5.77 12.14
C ARG A 60 -6.78 7.01 13.03
N GLY A 61 -7.06 8.22 12.52
CA GLY A 61 -7.06 9.44 13.34
C GLY A 61 -8.30 9.62 14.20
N GLU A 62 -9.39 8.91 13.88
CA GLU A 62 -10.71 9.09 14.49
C GLU A 62 -11.17 7.88 15.32
N MET A 63 -10.67 6.68 15.00
CA MET A 63 -11.08 5.43 15.64
C MET A 63 -9.92 4.44 15.76
N ASN A 64 -10.16 3.36 16.53
CA ASN A 64 -9.20 2.28 16.65
C ASN A 64 -8.93 1.60 15.29
N PHE A 65 -7.81 0.89 15.18
CA PHE A 65 -7.40 0.33 13.90
C PHE A 65 -8.43 -0.64 13.32
N GLU A 66 -8.99 -1.51 14.15
CA GLU A 66 -10.00 -2.49 13.72
C GLU A 66 -11.25 -1.80 13.14
N GLY A 67 -11.75 -0.78 13.82
CA GLY A 67 -12.87 0.04 13.36
C GLY A 67 -12.54 0.75 12.04
N ALA A 68 -11.32 1.31 11.93
CA ALA A 68 -10.87 1.99 10.72
C ALA A 68 -10.83 1.04 9.52
N VAL A 69 -10.34 -0.18 9.71
CA VAL A 69 -10.31 -1.22 8.66
C VAL A 69 -11.72 -1.64 8.28
N LYS A 70 -12.58 -1.94 9.27
CA LYS A 70 -13.96 -2.37 9.01
C LYS A 70 -14.72 -1.31 8.22
N ARG A 71 -14.67 -0.06 8.66
CA ARG A 71 -15.34 1.06 7.99
C ARG A 71 -14.82 1.28 6.57
N ALA A 72 -13.50 1.26 6.38
CA ALA A 72 -12.92 1.43 5.05
C ALA A 72 -13.34 0.30 4.08
N VAL A 73 -13.38 -0.95 4.55
CA VAL A 73 -13.84 -2.09 3.74
C VAL A 73 -15.31 -1.95 3.37
N ASP A 74 -16.18 -1.58 4.33
CA ASP A 74 -17.60 -1.37 4.09
C ASP A 74 -17.84 -0.28 3.03
N GLU A 75 -17.24 0.89 3.21
CA GLU A 75 -17.37 1.99 2.24
C GLU A 75 -16.78 1.65 0.87
N CYS A 76 -15.65 0.93 0.80
CA CYS A 76 -15.10 0.51 -0.48
C CYS A 76 -16.04 -0.44 -1.24
N ILE A 77 -16.71 -1.38 -0.54
CA ILE A 77 -17.71 -2.25 -1.16
C ILE A 77 -18.90 -1.43 -1.71
N GLU A 78 -19.37 -0.44 -0.94
CA GLU A 78 -20.47 0.45 -1.33
C GLU A 78 -20.12 1.34 -2.54
N GLU A 79 -18.89 1.86 -2.58
CA GLU A 79 -18.37 2.71 -3.65
C GLU A 79 -17.92 1.92 -4.90
N GLY A 80 -17.99 0.58 -4.87
CA GLY A 80 -17.58 -0.28 -5.98
C GLY A 80 -16.07 -0.55 -6.07
N ILE A 81 -15.29 -0.13 -5.07
CA ILE A 81 -13.83 -0.24 -5.00
C ILE A 81 -13.45 -1.63 -4.48
N LEU A 82 -12.71 -2.41 -5.27
CA LEU A 82 -12.37 -3.81 -5.00
C LEU A 82 -13.60 -4.66 -4.62
N ARG A 83 -14.79 -4.29 -5.07
CA ARG A 83 -16.07 -4.78 -4.52
C ARG A 83 -16.16 -6.31 -4.49
N GLU A 84 -15.94 -6.97 -5.63
CA GLU A 84 -16.05 -8.43 -5.72
C GLU A 84 -14.99 -9.15 -4.86
N PHE A 85 -13.78 -8.58 -4.80
CA PHE A 85 -12.69 -9.10 -4.00
C PHE A 85 -12.99 -8.98 -2.50
N LEU A 86 -13.41 -7.80 -2.05
CA LEU A 86 -13.74 -7.51 -0.65
C LEU A 86 -15.00 -8.26 -0.19
N MET A 87 -16.00 -8.42 -1.04
CA MET A 87 -17.20 -9.21 -0.72
C MET A 87 -16.87 -10.69 -0.53
N THR A 88 -16.02 -11.26 -1.39
CA THR A 88 -15.65 -12.68 -1.34
C THR A 88 -14.66 -12.98 -0.21
N ARG A 89 -13.68 -12.10 0.02
CA ARG A 89 -12.52 -12.35 0.89
C ARG A 89 -12.49 -11.47 2.13
N ARG A 90 -13.63 -10.93 2.56
CA ARG A 90 -13.71 -9.98 3.68
C ARG A 90 -12.91 -10.43 4.91
N ALA A 91 -13.09 -11.67 5.36
CA ALA A 91 -12.41 -12.19 6.55
C ALA A 91 -10.88 -12.26 6.37
N GLU A 92 -10.40 -12.67 5.21
CA GLU A 92 -8.96 -12.73 4.89
C GLU A 92 -8.36 -11.33 4.84
N VAL A 93 -9.08 -10.36 4.26
CA VAL A 93 -8.62 -8.96 4.16
C VAL A 93 -8.55 -8.32 5.54
N MET A 94 -9.57 -8.53 6.39
CA MET A 94 -9.54 -8.06 7.77
C MET A 94 -8.35 -8.65 8.52
N ASN A 95 -8.09 -9.95 8.40
CA ASN A 95 -6.95 -10.58 9.06
C ASN A 95 -5.62 -10.05 8.50
N SER A 96 -5.46 -9.94 7.18
CA SER A 96 -4.22 -9.48 6.55
C SER A 96 -3.88 -8.02 6.88
N ILE A 97 -4.88 -7.16 7.07
CA ILE A 97 -4.63 -5.75 7.39
C ILE A 97 -4.38 -5.57 8.89
N LEU A 98 -4.99 -6.41 9.74
CA LEU A 98 -4.89 -6.29 11.21
C LEU A 98 -3.69 -7.01 11.85
N THR A 99 -3.03 -7.90 11.11
CA THR A 99 -1.83 -8.64 11.54
C THR A 99 -0.55 -7.88 11.15
#